data_AF-A0A1H4YY86-F1
#
_entry.id   AF-A0A1H4YY86-F1
#
_cell.length_a   1.000
_cell.length_b   1.000
_cell.length_c   1.000
_cell.angle_alpha   90.00
_cell.angle_beta   90.00
_cell.angle_gamma   90.00
#
_symmetry.space_group_name_H-M   'P 1'
#
loop_
_entity.id
_entity.type
_entity.pdbx_description
1 polymer ?
#
loop_
_entity_poly.entity_id
_entity_poly.type
_entity_poly.pdbx_seq_one_letter_code
_entity_poly.pdbx_strand_id
1 'polypeptide(L)'
;MTSLFYVDLIRCSILSSMSIYTIIGWSGAVIYLLAYALLSMNKLKSDKPTYHILNILGAIALVINGIPTNDFPTIFLNAIWGIIALFATYKTSLNSR
;
A
#
# COMPACT_ATOMS: atom_id res chain seq x y z
N MET A 1 17.80 -18.97 29.44
CA MET A 1 18.43 -18.21 28.33
C MET A 1 18.39 -18.99 27.02
N THR A 2 18.64 -20.31 27.04
CA THR A 2 18.56 -21.20 25.85
C THR A 2 17.14 -21.45 25.33
N SER A 3 16.10 -21.45 26.18
CA SER A 3 14.71 -21.62 25.72
C SER A 3 14.15 -20.40 24.98
N LEU A 4 14.54 -19.18 25.37
CA LEU A 4 14.17 -17.95 24.67
C LEU A 4 14.75 -17.93 23.26
N PHE A 5 16.03 -18.27 23.11
CA PHE A 5 16.70 -18.34 21.81
C PHE A 5 16.08 -19.42 20.89
N TYR A 6 15.64 -20.54 21.46
CA TYR A 6 14.95 -21.62 20.73
C TYR A 6 13.53 -21.23 20.29
N VAL A 7 12.78 -20.52 21.14
CA VAL A 7 11.45 -19.97 20.79
C VAL A 7 11.58 -18.86 19.75
N ASP A 8 12.64 -18.05 19.80
CA ASP A 8 12.95 -17.04 18.78
C ASP A 8 13.37 -17.67 17.46
N LEU A 9 14.15 -18.78 17.48
CA LEU A 9 14.49 -19.55 16.28
C LEU A 9 13.26 -20.22 15.65
N ILE A 10 12.35 -20.78 16.45
CA ILE A 10 11.09 -21.35 15.99
C ILE A 10 10.16 -20.25 15.44
N ARG A 11 10.09 -19.08 16.08
CA ARG A 11 9.40 -17.91 15.52
C ARG A 11 10.03 -17.49 14.19
N CYS A 12 11.36 -17.43 14.11
CA CYS A 12 12.10 -17.06 12.91
C CYS A 12 11.89 -18.05 11.75
N SER A 13 11.78 -19.35 12.04
CA SER A 13 11.51 -20.41 11.04
C SER A 13 10.03 -20.62 10.71
N ILE A 14 9.10 -20.06 11.50
CA ILE A 14 7.65 -20.07 11.22
C ILE A 14 7.23 -18.77 10.51
N LEU A 15 7.95 -17.66 10.73
CA LEU A 15 7.83 -16.40 9.97
C LEU A 15 8.31 -16.51 8.51
N SER A 16 8.91 -17.62 8.10
CA SER A 16 9.54 -17.78 6.77
C SER A 16 8.56 -18.08 5.63
N SER A 17 7.25 -18.15 5.88
CA SER A 17 6.22 -18.09 4.83
C SER A 17 5.52 -16.74 4.88
N MET A 18 5.88 -15.84 3.96
CA MET A 18 5.15 -14.59 3.78
C MET A 18 3.68 -14.92 3.49
N SER A 19 2.79 -14.48 4.36
CA SER A 19 1.34 -14.58 4.13
C SER A 19 0.99 -13.87 2.83
N ILE A 20 -0.03 -14.36 2.10
CA ILE A 20 -0.48 -13.73 0.85
C ILE A 20 -0.84 -12.25 1.07
N TYR A 21 -1.39 -11.90 2.23
CA TYR A 21 -1.70 -10.53 2.63
C TYR A 21 -0.44 -9.66 2.76
N THR A 22 0.64 -10.23 3.31
CA THR A 22 1.93 -9.55 3.44
C THR A 22 2.57 -9.32 2.07
N ILE A 23 2.49 -10.28 1.15
CA ILE A 23 2.98 -10.12 -0.23
C ILE A 23 2.20 -9.01 -0.95
N ILE A 24 0.87 -9.01 -0.80
CA ILE A 24 0.00 -7.96 -1.34
C ILE A 24 0.38 -6.60 -0.72
N GLY A 25 0.55 -6.52 0.60
CA GLY A 25 0.94 -5.30 1.30
C GLY A 25 2.25 -4.72 0.80
N TRP A 26 3.30 -5.55 0.68
CA TRP A 26 4.60 -5.10 0.17
C TRP A 26 4.56 -4.69 -1.30
N SER A 27 3.82 -5.40 -2.15
CA SER A 27 3.65 -4.97 -3.54
C SER A 27 2.90 -3.64 -3.64
N GLY A 28 1.86 -3.45 -2.82
CA GLY A 28 1.15 -2.18 -2.66
C GLY A 28 2.05 -1.04 -2.20
N ALA A 29 2.89 -1.28 -1.19
CA ALA A 29 3.84 -0.30 -0.68
C ALA A 29 4.85 0.12 -1.75
N VAL A 30 5.37 -0.81 -2.54
CA VAL A 30 6.28 -0.50 -3.67
C VAL A 30 5.58 0.37 -4.72
N ILE A 31 4.35 0.02 -5.11
CA ILE A 31 3.57 0.80 -6.08
C ILE A 31 3.32 2.23 -5.54
N TYR A 32 2.94 2.34 -4.27
CA TYR A 32 2.64 3.61 -3.63
C TYR A 32 3.88 4.52 -3.55
N LEU A 33 5.01 3.97 -3.12
CA LEU A 33 6.28 4.70 -3.07
C LEU A 33 6.80 5.05 -4.45
N LEU A 34 6.62 4.18 -5.45
CA LEU A 34 7.00 4.47 -6.82
C LEU A 34 6.15 5.61 -7.40
N ALA A 35 4.85 5.64 -7.11
CA ALA A 35 3.97 6.74 -7.50
C ALA A 35 4.46 8.08 -6.92
N TYR A 36 4.80 8.08 -5.64
CA TYR A 36 5.35 9.26 -4.97
C TYR A 36 6.73 9.66 -5.51
N ALA A 37 7.64 8.71 -5.71
CA ALA A 37 8.96 8.97 -6.27
C ALA A 37 8.87 9.60 -7.68
N LEU A 38 8.01 9.05 -8.54
CA LEU A 38 7.77 9.60 -9.88
C LEU A 38 7.15 11.01 -9.83
N LEU A 39 6.27 11.28 -8.86
CA LEU A 39 5.75 12.63 -8.60
C LEU A 39 6.87 13.59 -8.17
N SER A 40 7.69 13.20 -7.18
CA SER A 40 8.81 14.00 -6.67
C SER A 40 9.88 14.28 -7.72
N MET A 41 10.08 13.36 -8.66
CA MET A 41 10.99 13.53 -9.80
C MET A 41 10.37 14.35 -10.95
N ASN A 42 9.16 14.87 -10.79
CA ASN A 42 8.37 15.55 -11.84
C ASN A 42 8.15 14.70 -13.10
N LYS A 43 8.25 13.37 -12.99
CA LYS A 43 7.96 12.41 -14.08
C LYS A 43 6.46 12.12 -14.18
N LEU A 44 5.78 12.15 -13.05
CA LEU A 44 4.32 12.21 -12.95
C LEU A 44 3.93 13.57 -12.36
N LYS A 45 2.74 14.03 -12.73
CA LYS A 45 2.11 15.21 -12.13
C LYS A 45 0.86 14.78 -11.40
N SER A 46 0.51 15.50 -10.33
CA SER A 46 -0.73 15.28 -9.57
C SER A 46 -1.99 15.63 -10.35
N ASP A 47 -1.87 16.20 -11.56
CA ASP A 47 -2.96 16.44 -12.50
C ASP A 47 -3.16 15.27 -13.48
N LYS A 48 -2.39 14.19 -13.38
CA LYS A 48 -2.50 13.03 -14.28
C LYS A 48 -3.27 11.88 -13.65
N PRO A 49 -4.17 11.21 -14.40
CA PRO A 49 -4.95 10.10 -13.88
C PRO A 49 -4.04 8.92 -13.48
N THR A 50 -2.92 8.72 -14.19
CA THR A 50 -1.94 7.66 -13.89
C THR A 50 -1.41 7.74 -12.46
N TYR A 51 -1.12 8.94 -11.94
CA TYR A 51 -0.64 9.12 -10.56
C TYR A 51 -1.69 8.68 -9.54
N HIS A 52 -2.96 9.04 -9.77
CA HIS A 52 -4.04 8.67 -8.88
C HIS A 52 -4.38 7.17 -8.97
N ILE A 53 -4.34 6.57 -10.16
CA ILE A 53 -4.53 5.12 -10.33
C ILE A 53 -3.49 4.33 -9.54
N LEU A 54 -2.21 4.73 -9.60
CA LEU A 54 -1.16 4.07 -8.81
C LEU A 54 -1.42 4.19 -7.30
N ASN A 55 -1.86 5.36 -6.84
CA ASN A 55 -2.24 5.55 -5.44
C ASN A 55 -3.45 4.71 -5.03
N ILE A 56 -4.46 4.55 -5.90
CA ILE A 56 -5.62 3.68 -5.65
C ILE A 56 -5.17 2.22 -5.50
N LEU A 57 -4.33 1.73 -6.41
CA LEU A 57 -3.81 0.36 -6.36
C LEU A 57 -2.99 0.11 -5.08
N GLY A 58 -2.10 1.02 -4.73
CA GLY A 58 -1.32 0.94 -3.49
C GLY A 58 -2.21 0.98 -2.23
N ALA A 59 -3.20 1.88 -2.20
CA ALA A 59 -4.15 2.00 -1.11
C ALA A 59 -4.98 0.72 -0.90
N ILE A 60 -5.53 0.12 -1.96
CA ILE A 60 -6.29 -1.13 -1.87
C ILE A 60 -5.43 -2.26 -1.31
N ALA A 61 -4.19 -2.40 -1.79
CA ALA A 61 -3.28 -3.42 -1.33
C ALA A 61 -2.90 -3.25 0.16
N LEU A 62 -2.69 -2.02 0.63
CA LEU A 62 -2.40 -1.72 2.03
C LEU A 62 -3.62 -1.92 2.95
N VAL A 63 -4.82 -1.63 2.47
CA VAL A 63 -6.06 -2.00 3.18
C VAL A 63 -6.16 -3.52 3.34
N ILE A 64 -5.95 -4.28 2.26
CA ILE A 64 -6.00 -5.75 2.29
C ILE A 64 -4.97 -6.32 3.28
N ASN A 65 -3.77 -5.73 3.34
CA ASN A 65 -2.74 -6.12 4.29
C ASN A 65 -3.10 -5.86 5.75
N GLY A 66 -3.85 -4.80 6.05
CA GLY A 66 -4.24 -4.44 7.43
C GLY A 66 -5.37 -5.30 8.01
N ILE A 67 -6.18 -5.96 7.18
CA ILE A 67 -7.36 -6.74 7.61
C ILE A 67 -6.99 -7.90 8.55
N PRO A 68 -6.00 -8.78 8.26
CA PRO A 68 -5.71 -9.93 9.11
C PRO A 68 -5.24 -9.57 10.52
N THR A 69 -4.61 -8.40 10.67
CA THR A 69 -4.08 -7.92 11.94
C THR A 69 -5.01 -6.93 12.64
N ASN A 70 -6.19 -6.64 12.07
CA ASN A 70 -7.07 -5.56 12.53
C ASN A 70 -6.33 -4.22 12.71
N ASP A 71 -5.43 -3.91 11.79
CA ASP A 71 -4.70 -2.64 11.80
C ASP A 71 -5.61 -1.52 11.30
N PHE A 72 -6.54 -1.11 12.18
CA PHE A 72 -7.52 -0.07 11.89
C PHE A 72 -6.87 1.26 11.45
N PRO A 73 -5.75 1.73 12.04
CA PRO A 73 -5.03 2.89 11.52
C PRO A 73 -4.62 2.75 10.05
N THR A 74 -3.98 1.64 9.67
CA THR A 74 -3.57 1.39 8.27
C THR A 74 -4.77 1.29 7.34
N ILE A 75 -5.81 0.57 7.74
CA ILE A 75 -7.05 0.42 6.95
C ILE A 75 -7.70 1.78 6.73
N PHE A 76 -7.90 2.56 7.79
CA PHE A 76 -8.56 3.86 7.72
C PHE A 76 -7.78 4.85 6.84
N LEU A 77 -6.47 4.99 7.08
CA LEU A 77 -5.61 5.90 6.33
C LEU A 77 -5.67 5.59 4.82
N ASN A 78 -5.49 4.33 4.46
CA ASN A 78 -5.44 3.93 3.06
C ASN A 78 -6.82 3.95 2.39
N ALA A 79 -7.90 3.65 3.11
CA ALA A 79 -9.26 3.80 2.58
C ALA A 79 -9.56 5.26 2.22
N ILE A 80 -9.26 6.20 3.13
CA ILE A 80 -9.44 7.64 2.88
C ILE A 80 -8.56 8.09 1.71
N TRP A 81 -7.30 7.64 1.66
CA TRP A 81 -6.40 7.97 0.56
C TRP A 81 -6.90 7.47 -0.79
N GLY A 82 -7.41 6.24 -0.84
CA GLY A 82 -8.02 5.66 -2.04
C GLY A 82 -9.25 6.45 -2.51
N ILE A 83 -10.11 6.91 -1.59
CA ILE A 83 -11.27 7.76 -1.90
C ILE A 83 -10.81 9.09 -2.51
N ILE A 84 -9.82 9.76 -1.91
CA ILE A 84 -9.26 11.02 -2.44
C ILE A 84 -8.72 10.81 -3.85
N ALA A 85 -7.98 9.74 -4.08
CA ALA A 85 -7.42 9.42 -5.39
C ALA A 85 -8.51 9.09 -6.43
N LEU A 86 -9.60 8.43 -6.03
CA LEU A 86 -10.74 8.16 -6.91
C LEU A 86 -11.44 9.46 -7.36
N PHE A 87 -11.71 10.37 -6.43
CA PHE A 87 -12.28 11.69 -6.74
C PHE A 87 -11.38 12.50 -7.67
N ALA A 88 -10.07 12.50 -7.41
CA ALA A 88 -9.11 13.20 -8.23
C ALA A 88 -9.03 12.61 -9.66
N THR A 89 -9.06 11.27 -9.79
CA THR A 89 -9.10 10.59 -11.09
C THR A 89 -10.33 10.99 -11.90
N TYR A 90 -11.51 11.02 -11.27
CA TYR A 90 -12.77 11.42 -11.93
C TYR A 90 -12.69 12.87 -12.43
N LYS A 91 -12.22 13.79 -11.58
CA LYS A 91 -12.06 15.21 -11.93
C LYS A 91 -11.09 15.41 -13.10
N THR A 92 -9.95 14.74 -13.07
CA THR A 92 -8.92 14.86 -14.11
C THR A 92 -9.39 14.30 -15.45
N SER A 93 -10.16 13.21 -15.44
CA SER A 93 -10.72 12.61 -16.67
C SER A 93 -11.69 13.58 -17.38
N LEU A 94 -12.47 14.35 -16.63
CA LEU A 94 -13.38 15.36 -17.18
C LEU A 94 -12.65 16.58 -17.75
N ASN A 95 -11.56 17.02 -17.12
CA ASN A 95 -10.79 18.19 -17.55
C ASN A 95 -9.87 17.90 -18.75
N SER A 96 -9.78 16.64 -19.19
CA SER A 96 -9.00 16.22 -20.35
C SER A 96 -9.85 16.01 -21.61
N ARG A 97 -11.16 16.29 -21.54
CA ARG A 97 -12.06 16.50 -22.68
C ARG A 97 -12.17 18.01 -22.97
#